data_AF-A0A957TSZ8-F1
#
_entry.id   AF-A0A957TSZ8-F1
#
_cell.length_a   1.000
_cell.length_b   1.000
_cell.length_c   1.000
_cell.angle_alpha   90.00
_cell.angle_beta   90.00
_cell.angle_gamma   90.00
#
_symmetry.space_group_name_H-M   'P 1'
#
loop_
_entity.id
_entity.type
_entity.pdbx_description
1 polymer ?
#
loop_
_entity_poly.entity_id
_entity_poly.type
_entity_poly.pdbx_seq_one_letter_code
_entity_poly.pdbx_strand_id
1 'polypeptide(L)'
;MTQARPIIFLAFANDRSDGIGYLRNLPDEARRIHAALEPARAAGLCEVVVRQNATLADILAVFQHADYRHRIALWHYAGHAN
;
A
#
# COMPACT_ATOMS: atom_id res chain seq x y z
N MET A 1 9.69 2.74 -26.36
CA MET A 1 8.60 2.24 -25.50
C MET A 1 8.63 3.04 -24.21
N THR A 2 7.63 3.88 -23.94
CA THR A 2 7.50 4.55 -22.64
C THR A 2 7.16 3.48 -21.60
N GLN A 3 8.11 3.16 -20.74
CA GLN A 3 7.89 2.26 -19.59
C GLN A 3 6.79 2.87 -18.72
N ALA A 4 5.70 2.13 -18.47
CA ALA A 4 4.66 2.57 -17.57
C ALA A 4 5.24 2.79 -16.17
N ARG A 5 4.82 3.84 -15.47
CA ARG A 5 5.38 4.17 -14.15
C ARG A 5 5.20 2.99 -13.18
N PRO A 6 6.26 2.61 -12.44
CA PRO A 6 6.17 1.56 -11.44
C PRO A 6 5.19 1.96 -10.33
N ILE A 7 4.50 0.97 -9.79
CA ILE A 7 3.54 1.10 -8.71
C ILE A 7 4.20 0.64 -7.42
N ILE A 8 4.09 1.48 -6.40
CA ILE A 8 4.36 1.14 -5.01
C ILE A 8 3.01 0.89 -4.35
N PHE A 9 2.78 -0.35 -3.92
CA PHE A 9 1.55 -0.75 -3.26
C PHE A 9 1.75 -0.86 -1.75
N LEU A 10 0.97 -0.11 -0.98
CA LEU A 10 0.98 -0.12 0.49
C LEU A 10 -0.36 -0.66 1.00
N ALA A 11 -0.31 -1.76 1.75
CA ALA A 11 -1.48 -2.39 2.36
C ALA A 11 -1.36 -2.38 3.88
N PHE A 12 -2.27 -1.70 4.56
CA PHE A 12 -2.31 -1.60 6.02
C PHE A 12 -3.54 -2.34 6.54
N ALA A 13 -3.34 -3.53 7.09
CA ALA A 13 -4.41 -4.35 7.68
C ALA A 13 -4.54 -4.03 9.18
N ASN A 14 -5.11 -2.87 9.48
CA ASN A 14 -5.37 -2.41 10.84
C ASN A 14 -6.87 -2.54 11.16
N ASP A 15 -7.32 -3.74 11.53
CA ASP A 15 -8.70 -3.92 11.93
C ASP A 15 -8.98 -3.16 13.25
N ARG A 16 -9.93 -2.24 13.24
CA ARG A 16 -10.37 -1.47 14.41
C ARG A 16 -11.38 -2.24 15.27
N SER A 17 -11.89 -3.37 14.78
CA SER A 17 -12.96 -4.16 15.39
C SER A 17 -12.49 -4.92 16.64
N ASP A 18 -11.26 -5.43 16.61
CA ASP A 18 -10.68 -6.18 17.71
C ASP A 18 -9.89 -5.23 18.63
N GLY A 19 -10.57 -4.65 19.62
CA GLY A 19 -9.99 -3.74 20.62
C GLY A 19 -8.78 -4.27 21.41
N ILE A 20 -8.34 -5.51 21.15
CA ILE A 20 -7.18 -6.18 21.75
C ILE A 20 -5.93 -6.12 20.84
N GLY A 21 -6.09 -5.88 19.53
CA GLY A 21 -5.00 -5.94 18.54
C GLY A 21 -4.62 -4.60 17.89
N TYR A 22 -5.26 -3.48 18.21
CA TYR A 22 -5.03 -2.23 17.46
C TYR A 22 -3.54 -1.79 17.46
N LEU A 23 -2.88 -1.92 16.31
CA LEU A 23 -1.50 -1.51 16.12
C LEU A 23 -1.45 0.01 15.97
N ARG A 24 -1.34 0.69 17.12
CA ARG A 24 -1.35 2.16 17.25
C ARG A 24 -0.34 2.88 16.36
N ASN A 25 0.74 2.19 16.00
CA ASN A 25 1.83 2.75 15.20
C ASN A 25 1.58 2.63 13.68
N LEU A 26 0.63 1.80 13.22
CA LEU A 26 0.35 1.62 11.79
C LEU A 26 -0.10 2.91 11.09
N PRO A 27 -0.99 3.75 11.67
CA PRO A 27 -1.35 5.02 11.04
C PRO A 27 -0.17 5.99 10.93
N ASP A 28 0.76 5.95 11.88
CA ASP A 28 1.97 6.79 11.85
C ASP A 28 2.98 6.27 10.82
N GLU A 29 3.14 4.95 10.72
CA GLU A 29 3.94 4.31 9.67
C GLU A 29 3.39 4.65 8.28
N ALA A 30 2.09 4.49 8.05
CA ALA A 30 1.44 4.84 6.80
C ALA A 30 1.66 6.32 6.43
N ARG A 31 1.53 7.23 7.41
CA ARG A 31 1.82 8.67 7.20
C ARG A 31 3.28 8.92 6.84
N ARG A 32 4.23 8.29 7.52
CA ARG A 32 5.67 8.47 7.26
C ARG A 32 6.07 7.92 5.90
N ILE A 33 5.60 6.72 5.54
CA ILE A 33 5.88 6.12 4.23
C ILE A 33 5.27 6.99 3.11
N HIS A 34 4.02 7.44 3.26
CA HIS A 34 3.40 8.33 2.29
C HIS A 34 4.19 9.62 2.10
N ALA A 35 4.60 10.27 3.21
CA ALA A 35 5.40 11.49 3.16
C ALA A 35 6.77 11.28 2.48
N ALA A 36 7.41 10.12 2.70
CA ALA A 36 8.68 9.79 2.07
C ALA A 36 8.57 9.54 0.55
N LEU A 37 7.42 9.02 0.10
CA LEU A 37 7.17 8.71 -1.32
C LEU A 37 6.61 9.90 -2.12
N GLU A 38 6.07 10.91 -1.43
CA GLU A 38 5.45 12.08 -2.05
C GLU A 38 6.36 12.81 -3.05
N PRO A 39 7.67 13.05 -2.77
CA PRO A 39 8.56 13.68 -3.75
C PRO A 39 8.73 12.86 -5.03
N ALA A 40 8.85 11.53 -4.92
CA ALA A 40 8.98 10.64 -6.07
C ALA A 40 7.68 10.56 -6.89
N ARG A 41 6.53 10.56 -6.21
CA ARG A 41 5.20 10.66 -6.83
C ARG A 41 5.04 11.98 -7.59
N ALA A 42 5.40 13.11 -6.96
CA ALA A 42 5.31 14.44 -7.56
C ALA A 42 6.24 14.61 -8.76
N ALA A 43 7.42 13.99 -8.74
CA ALA A 43 8.35 13.92 -9.87
C ALA A 43 7.91 12.95 -10.98
N GLY A 44 6.79 12.24 -10.81
CA GLY A 44 6.28 11.28 -11.79
C GLY A 44 7.12 10.00 -11.90
N LEU A 45 7.96 9.69 -10.91
CA LEU A 45 8.83 8.51 -10.92
C LEU A 45 8.08 7.22 -10.57
N CYS A 46 7.00 7.33 -9.80
CA CYS A 46 6.18 6.20 -9.39
C CYS A 46 4.71 6.61 -9.17
N GLU A 47 3.84 5.60 -9.16
CA GLU A 47 2.48 5.71 -8.66
C GLU A 47 2.39 5.03 -7.30
N VAL A 48 1.61 5.60 -6.38
CA VAL A 48 1.44 5.05 -5.02
C VAL A 48 -0.01 4.63 -4.85
N VAL A 49 -0.23 3.35 -4.57
CA VAL A 49 -1.55 2.78 -4.27
C VAL A 49 -1.59 2.44 -2.79
N VAL A 50 -2.54 3.03 -2.06
CA VAL A 50 -2.70 2.79 -0.62
C VAL A 50 -4.04 2.10 -0.36
N ARG A 51 -4.03 1.06 0.48
CA ARG A 51 -5.22 0.43 1.04
C ARG A 51 -5.13 0.44 2.56
N GLN A 52 -6.01 1.22 3.18
CA GLN A 52 -6.19 1.28 4.62
C GLN A 52 -7.22 0.24 5.05
N ASN A 53 -7.04 -0.37 6.22
CA ASN A 53 -7.88 -1.47 6.72
C ASN A 53 -8.03 -2.60 5.68
N ALA A 54 -6.95 -2.92 4.99
CA ALA A 54 -6.97 -3.85 3.86
C ALA A 54 -7.29 -5.27 4.32
N THR A 55 -8.28 -5.90 3.69
CA THR A 55 -8.51 -7.35 3.79
C THR A 55 -7.67 -8.11 2.76
N LEU A 56 -7.58 -9.44 2.90
CA LEU A 56 -6.94 -10.29 1.88
C LEU A 56 -7.59 -10.11 0.51
N ALA A 57 -8.92 -9.99 0.46
CA ALA A 57 -9.64 -9.78 -0.79
C ALA A 57 -9.25 -8.46 -1.46
N ASP A 58 -9.10 -7.38 -0.69
CA ASP A 58 -8.65 -6.08 -1.20
C ASP A 58 -7.24 -6.16 -1.80
N ILE A 59 -6.34 -6.87 -1.12
CA ILE A 59 -4.95 -7.07 -1.58
C ILE A 59 -4.94 -7.85 -2.90
N LEU A 60 -5.66 -8.98 -2.94
CA LEU A 60 -5.73 -9.81 -4.14
C LEU A 60 -6.37 -9.07 -5.31
N ALA A 61 -7.38 -8.25 -5.07
CA ALA A 61 -8.00 -7.42 -6.09
C ALA A 61 -7.00 -6.43 -6.71
N VAL A 62 -6.11 -5.83 -5.92
CA VAL A 62 -5.04 -4.95 -6.44
C VAL A 62 -4.06 -5.74 -7.30
N PHE A 63 -3.58 -6.90 -6.85
CA PHE A 63 -2.65 -7.70 -7.65
C PHE A 63 -3.25 -8.23 -8.96
N GLN A 64 -4.57 -8.48 -8.98
CA GLN A 64 -5.27 -9.00 -10.15
C GLN A 64 -5.82 -7.91 -11.08
N HIS A 65 -5.78 -6.65 -10.67
CA HIS A 65 -6.28 -5.55 -11.48
C HIS A 65 -5.46 -5.37 -12.77
N ALA A 66 -6.14 -5.25 -13.91
CA ALA A 66 -5.50 -5.14 -15.22
C ALA A 66 -4.53 -3.95 -15.27
N ASP A 67 -4.91 -2.80 -14.71
CA ASP A 67 -4.09 -1.58 -14.69
C ASP A 67 -2.81 -1.68 -13.86
N TYR A 68 -2.73 -2.64 -12.93
CA TYR A 68 -1.60 -2.79 -12.00
C TYR A 68 -0.69 -3.97 -12.38
N ARG A 69 -1.18 -4.85 -13.26
CA ARG A 69 -0.45 -6.03 -13.72
C ARG A 69 0.90 -5.64 -14.32
N HIS A 70 1.96 -6.34 -13.91
CA HIS A 70 3.34 -6.10 -14.34
C HIS A 70 3.92 -4.71 -14.00
N ARG A 71 3.23 -3.90 -13.17
CA ARG A 71 3.67 -2.55 -12.78
C ARG A 71 4.02 -2.44 -11.30
N ILE A 72 3.51 -3.33 -10.45
CA ILE A 72 3.85 -3.34 -9.02
C ILE A 72 5.32 -3.72 -8.85
N ALA A 73 6.15 -2.76 -8.47
CA ALA A 73 7.59 -2.94 -8.27
C ALA A 73 7.95 -3.10 -6.79
N LEU A 74 7.12 -2.56 -5.90
CA LEU A 74 7.28 -2.69 -4.45
C LEU A 74 5.91 -2.91 -3.82
N TRP A 75 5.83 -3.86 -2.90
CA TRP A 75 4.67 -4.08 -2.05
C TRP A 75 5.09 -4.09 -0.58
N HIS A 76 4.38 -3.30 0.23
CA HIS A 76 4.54 -3.27 1.68
C HIS A 76 3.21 -3.66 2.33
N TYR A 77 3.26 -4.65 3.21
CA TYR A 77 2.15 -5.08 4.04
C TYR A 77 2.49 -4.81 5.50
N ALA A 78 1.56 -4.20 6.22
CA ALA A 78 1.68 -3.99 7.65
C ALA A 78 0.33 -4.26 8.34
N GLY A 79 0.34 -5.19 9.29
CA GLY A 79 -0.84 -5.73 9.94
C GLY A 79 -0.46 -6.92 10.83
N HIS A 80 -1.44 -7.58 11.41
CA HIS A 80 -1.18 -8.83 12.14
C HIS A 80 -0.72 -9.93 11.19
N ALA A 81 0.32 -10.66 11.60
CA ALA A 81 0.74 -11.91 10.99
C ALA A 81 0.41 -13.03 11.98
N ASN A 82 -0.75 -13.66 11.78
CA ASN A 82 -1.20 -14.82 12.56
C ASN A 82 -1.10 -16.08 11.71
#